data_AF-A0A7Y1XSS4-F1
#
_entry.id   AF-A0A7Y1XSS4-F1
#
_cell.length_a   1.000
_cell.length_b   1.000
_cell.length_c   1.000
_cell.angle_alpha   90.00
_cell.angle_beta   90.00
_cell.angle_gamma   90.00
#
_symmetry.space_group_name_H-M   'P 1'
#
loop_
_entity.id
_entity.type
_entity.pdbx_description
1 polymer ?
#
loop_
_entity_poly.entity_id
_entity_poly.type
_entity_poly.pdbx_seq_one_letter_code
_entity_poly.pdbx_strand_id
1 'polypeptide(L)'
;MKTRVISTRKGSIYGTSIALVIFLIDLQNPLGVASATPYIALPLLGLLARSPRSVIALAVLGTTLNLAGLLLSPSGAPYYVVLTNRIMALVMIWVVAYVAIQHLSTGDKLRAVLRKAAFRDPLTGLFNRRYVFGIFTNELNRYRRYKDRFSLILIDADHFKRVNDNHGHCGGDAALKKIANACTESVRDSDIVGRFGGEEFIILLPNTSASDAADVAERIRSAVQNLELIWEGRRIRLSLSLGVAEVGAGADTFDDLLKAADNALYTAKKRGRNRTVVAGETHLEARGKHDRGPRLALANRDIVRTSEDDRPAAATLGGKVLCSRET
;
A
#
# COMPACT_ATOMS: atom_id res chain seq x y z
N MET A 1 -2.44 -12.20 -7.25
CA MET A 1 -3.10 -12.25 -8.58
C MET A 1 -3.15 -13.67 -9.16
N LYS A 2 -2.03 -14.42 -9.19
CA LYS A 2 -1.96 -15.82 -9.64
C LYS A 2 -2.99 -16.77 -8.99
N THR A 3 -3.20 -16.71 -7.68
CA THR A 3 -4.14 -17.59 -6.96
C THR A 3 -5.61 -17.40 -7.36
N ARG A 4 -6.01 -16.15 -7.68
CA ARG A 4 -7.39 -15.83 -8.12
C ARG A 4 -7.64 -16.33 -9.54
N VAL A 5 -6.64 -16.20 -10.42
CA VAL A 5 -6.71 -16.67 -11.82
C VAL A 5 -6.78 -18.20 -11.90
N ILE A 6 -6.02 -18.90 -11.06
CA ILE A 6 -6.06 -20.37 -10.99
C ILE A 6 -7.41 -20.86 -10.45
N SER A 7 -7.96 -20.17 -9.44
CA SER A 7 -9.31 -20.45 -8.89
C SER A 7 -10.42 -20.24 -9.92
N THR A 8 -10.39 -19.15 -10.69
CA THR A 8 -11.39 -18.88 -11.73
C THR A 8 -11.34 -19.92 -12.85
N ARG A 9 -10.13 -20.37 -13.22
CA ARG A 9 -9.95 -21.37 -14.28
C ARG A 9 -10.46 -22.74 -13.85
N LYS A 10 -10.15 -23.16 -12.62
CA LYS A 10 -10.67 -24.41 -12.04
C LYS A 10 -12.20 -24.40 -11.93
N GLY A 11 -12.79 -23.32 -11.40
CA GLY A 11 -14.26 -23.21 -11.27
C GLY A 11 -14.99 -23.27 -12.61
N SER A 12 -14.42 -22.67 -13.66
CA SER A 12 -14.98 -22.76 -15.02
C SER A 12 -14.92 -24.17 -15.60
N ILE A 13 -13.82 -24.89 -15.37
CA ILE A 13 -13.63 -26.26 -15.89
C ILE A 13 -14.64 -27.23 -15.23
N TYR A 14 -14.77 -27.18 -13.89
CA TYR A 14 -15.75 -28.03 -13.20
C TYR A 14 -17.19 -27.71 -13.61
N GLY A 15 -17.51 -26.43 -13.80
CA GLY A 15 -18.83 -26.00 -14.30
C GLY A 15 -19.15 -26.55 -15.69
N THR A 16 -18.18 -26.54 -16.61
CA THR A 16 -18.37 -27.11 -17.96
C THR A 16 -18.52 -28.63 -17.95
N SER A 17 -17.77 -29.35 -17.10
CA SER A 17 -17.90 -30.80 -16.97
C SER A 17 -19.26 -31.21 -16.41
N ILE A 18 -19.76 -30.50 -15.41
CA ILE A 18 -21.10 -30.74 -14.84
C ILE A 18 -22.19 -30.43 -15.87
N ALA A 19 -22.05 -29.35 -16.64
CA ALA A 19 -22.98 -29.01 -17.71
C ALA A 19 -23.07 -30.11 -18.78
N LEU A 20 -21.94 -30.71 -19.16
CA LEU A 20 -21.91 -31.82 -20.11
C LEU A 20 -22.61 -33.06 -19.56
N VAL A 21 -22.38 -33.41 -18.30
CA VAL A 21 -23.06 -34.56 -17.65
C VAL A 21 -24.57 -34.34 -17.61
N ILE A 22 -25.02 -33.15 -17.23
CA ILE A 22 -26.45 -32.78 -17.24
C ILE A 22 -27.05 -32.96 -18.64
N PHE A 23 -26.34 -32.52 -19.68
CA PHE A 23 -26.80 -32.62 -21.06
C PHE A 23 -26.87 -34.08 -21.55
N LEU A 24 -25.89 -34.92 -21.20
CA LEU A 24 -25.92 -36.35 -21.54
C LEU A 24 -27.10 -37.07 -20.86
N ILE A 25 -27.43 -36.70 -19.62
CA ILE A 25 -28.60 -37.22 -18.90
C ILE A 25 -29.90 -36.78 -19.59
N ASP A 26 -30.00 -35.51 -20.05
CA ASP A 26 -31.15 -34.96 -20.80
C ASP A 26 -31.37 -35.70 -22.14
N LEU A 27 -30.28 -36.15 -22.79
CA LEU A 27 -30.37 -36.97 -24.01
C LEU A 27 -30.81 -38.41 -23.74
N GLN A 28 -30.37 -39.01 -22.64
CA GLN A 28 -30.67 -40.42 -22.31
C GLN A 28 -32.04 -40.60 -21.63
N ASN A 29 -32.54 -39.59 -20.91
CA ASN A 29 -33.79 -39.64 -20.16
C ASN A 29 -34.70 -38.46 -20.53
N PRO A 30 -35.39 -38.50 -21.69
CA PRO A 30 -36.29 -37.43 -22.15
C PRO A 30 -37.62 -37.42 -21.39
N LEU A 31 -37.56 -37.41 -20.05
CA LEU A 31 -38.69 -37.19 -19.17
C LEU A 31 -38.97 -35.68 -19.19
N GLY A 32 -39.78 -35.23 -20.15
CA GLY A 32 -39.92 -33.82 -20.57
C GLY A 32 -40.04 -32.74 -19.48
N VAL A 33 -40.41 -33.07 -18.24
CA VAL A 33 -40.50 -32.15 -17.10
C VAL A 33 -39.22 -32.08 -16.26
N ALA A 34 -38.47 -33.18 -16.09
CA ALA A 34 -37.31 -33.23 -15.20
C ALA A 34 -35.98 -32.84 -15.87
N SER A 35 -35.94 -32.79 -17.20
CA SER A 35 -34.69 -32.71 -17.94
C SER A 35 -34.13 -31.27 -18.10
N ALA A 36 -34.98 -30.25 -17.96
CA ALA A 36 -34.58 -28.84 -18.06
C ALA A 36 -34.17 -28.20 -16.73
N THR A 37 -34.63 -28.75 -15.61
CA THR A 37 -34.44 -28.21 -14.25
C THR A 37 -32.97 -28.14 -13.80
N PRO A 38 -32.09 -29.11 -14.12
CA PRO A 38 -30.69 -29.08 -13.69
C PRO A 38 -29.88 -27.91 -14.27
N TYR A 39 -30.27 -27.35 -15.41
CA TYR A 39 -29.57 -26.20 -16.01
C TYR A 39 -29.66 -24.93 -15.15
N ILE A 40 -30.69 -24.82 -14.31
CA ILE A 40 -30.88 -23.69 -13.36
C ILE A 40 -29.74 -23.62 -12.34
N ALA A 41 -29.08 -24.74 -12.04
CA ALA A 41 -27.96 -24.79 -11.10
C ALA A 41 -26.63 -24.32 -11.70
N LEU A 42 -26.49 -24.24 -13.03
CA LEU A 42 -25.22 -23.88 -13.69
C LEU A 42 -24.72 -22.47 -13.33
N PRO A 43 -25.54 -21.41 -13.31
CA PRO A 43 -25.10 -20.10 -12.83
C PRO A 43 -24.60 -20.12 -11.37
N LEU A 44 -25.14 -20.97 -10.50
CA LEU A 44 -24.69 -21.10 -9.11
C LEU A 44 -23.27 -21.64 -9.01
N LEU A 45 -22.86 -22.55 -9.91
CA LEU A 45 -21.47 -23.02 -9.98
C LEU A 45 -20.50 -21.87 -10.31
N GLY A 46 -20.97 -20.82 -11.00
CA GLY A 46 -20.21 -19.59 -11.21
C GLY A 46 -19.87 -18.84 -9.93
N LEU A 47 -20.64 -19.01 -8.84
CA LEU A 47 -20.32 -18.43 -7.53
C LEU A 47 -19.06 -19.05 -6.92
N LEU A 48 -18.78 -20.34 -7.18
CA LEU A 48 -17.56 -21.00 -6.71
C LEU A 48 -16.30 -20.36 -7.32
N ALA A 49 -16.40 -19.85 -8.54
CA ALA A 49 -15.33 -19.11 -9.20
C ALA A 49 -15.20 -17.65 -8.69
N ARG A 50 -16.12 -17.17 -7.83
CA ARG A 50 -16.17 -15.79 -7.29
C ARG A 50 -15.97 -14.71 -8.35
N SER A 51 -16.56 -14.91 -9.52
CA SER A 51 -16.37 -14.07 -10.71
C SER A 51 -17.70 -13.88 -11.44
N PRO A 52 -18.18 -12.64 -11.61
CA PRO A 52 -19.40 -12.37 -12.39
C PRO A 52 -19.31 -12.90 -13.82
N ARG A 53 -18.11 -12.86 -14.42
CA ARG A 53 -17.88 -13.38 -15.79
C ARG A 53 -18.13 -14.88 -15.88
N SER A 54 -17.77 -15.63 -14.84
CA SER A 54 -17.98 -17.08 -14.79
C SER A 54 -19.46 -17.43 -14.61
N VAL A 55 -20.20 -16.65 -13.81
CA VAL A 55 -21.67 -16.78 -13.67
C VAL A 55 -22.36 -16.55 -15.00
N ILE A 56 -22.01 -15.47 -15.72
CA ILE A 56 -22.57 -15.16 -17.04
C ILE A 56 -22.24 -16.26 -18.05
N ALA A 57 -20.98 -16.70 -18.12
CA ALA A 57 -20.57 -17.75 -19.06
C ALA A 57 -21.33 -19.07 -18.84
N LEU A 58 -21.54 -19.47 -17.59
CA LEU A 58 -22.30 -20.69 -17.25
C LEU A 58 -23.82 -20.53 -17.47
N ALA A 59 -24.37 -19.33 -17.29
CA ALA A 59 -25.77 -19.04 -17.63
C ALA A 59 -26.02 -19.10 -19.15
N VAL A 60 -25.09 -18.54 -19.94
CA VAL A 60 -25.13 -18.66 -21.41
C VAL A 60 -25.00 -20.12 -21.83
N LEU A 61 -24.03 -20.86 -21.27
CA LEU A 61 -23.88 -22.30 -21.55
C LEU A 61 -25.14 -23.09 -21.21
N GLY A 62 -25.74 -22.86 -20.03
CA GLY A 62 -26.98 -23.49 -19.64
C GLY A 62 -28.15 -23.16 -20.57
N THR A 63 -28.24 -21.91 -21.04
CA THR A 63 -29.26 -21.49 -22.03
C THR A 63 -29.06 -22.21 -23.36
N THR A 64 -27.82 -22.29 -23.86
CA THR A 64 -27.49 -22.98 -25.11
C THR A 64 -27.82 -24.48 -25.03
N LEU A 65 -27.44 -25.15 -23.94
CA LEU A 65 -27.74 -26.57 -23.75
C LEU A 65 -29.24 -26.83 -23.57
N ASN A 66 -29.94 -25.93 -22.88
CA ASN A 66 -31.40 -26.01 -22.71
C ASN A 66 -32.13 -25.93 -24.06
N LEU A 67 -31.71 -25.02 -24.94
CA LEU A 67 -32.24 -24.89 -26.30
C LEU A 67 -31.84 -26.07 -27.19
N ALA A 68 -30.60 -26.55 -27.10
CA ALA A 68 -30.15 -27.73 -27.84
C ALA A 68 -30.96 -28.98 -27.45
N GLY A 69 -31.31 -29.11 -26.17
CA GLY A 69 -32.19 -30.16 -25.67
C GLY A 69 -33.61 -30.13 -26.27
N LEU A 70 -34.11 -28.98 -26.72
CA LEU A 70 -35.39 -28.89 -27.44
C LEU A 70 -35.33 -29.56 -28.83
N LEU A 71 -34.16 -29.50 -29.48
CA LEU A 71 -33.95 -30.03 -30.83
C LEU A 71 -33.52 -31.50 -30.82
N LEU A 72 -32.77 -31.92 -29.80
CA LEU A 72 -32.06 -33.20 -29.78
C LEU A 72 -32.66 -34.25 -28.83
N SER A 73 -33.51 -33.85 -27.88
CA SER A 73 -34.10 -34.78 -26.90
C SER A 73 -35.48 -35.26 -27.39
N PRO A 74 -35.65 -36.55 -27.71
CA PRO A 74 -36.92 -37.10 -28.19
C PRO A 74 -37.92 -37.22 -27.03
N SER A 75 -38.80 -36.24 -26.86
CA SER A 75 -39.77 -36.27 -25.76
C SER A 75 -40.97 -37.17 -26.07
N GLY A 76 -41.26 -38.13 -25.19
CA GLY A 76 -42.55 -38.86 -25.18
C GLY A 76 -43.72 -38.07 -24.59
N ALA A 77 -43.48 -36.82 -24.14
CA ALA A 77 -44.47 -35.95 -23.53
C ALA A 77 -45.13 -35.01 -24.57
N PRO A 78 -46.33 -34.48 -24.31
CA PRO A 78 -46.96 -33.49 -25.18
C PRO A 78 -46.10 -32.23 -25.34
N TYR A 79 -46.05 -31.69 -26.56
CA TYR A 79 -45.18 -30.57 -26.92
C TYR A 79 -45.33 -29.34 -26.01
N TYR A 80 -46.56 -29.00 -25.61
CA TYR A 80 -46.83 -27.84 -24.76
C TYR A 80 -46.21 -27.98 -23.36
N VAL A 81 -46.09 -29.20 -22.82
CA VAL A 81 -45.45 -29.47 -21.51
C VAL A 81 -43.94 -29.25 -21.60
N VAL A 82 -43.32 -29.69 -22.70
CA VAL A 82 -41.89 -29.48 -22.94
C VAL A 82 -41.59 -27.99 -23.11
N LEU A 83 -42.42 -27.29 -23.88
CA LEU A 83 -42.26 -25.87 -24.16
C LEU A 83 -42.38 -25.02 -22.88
N THR A 84 -43.41 -25.24 -22.06
CA THR A 84 -43.59 -24.50 -20.79
C THR A 84 -42.42 -24.74 -19.83
N ASN A 85 -41.94 -25.99 -19.73
CA ASN A 85 -40.80 -26.32 -18.87
C ASN A 85 -39.49 -25.65 -19.34
N ARG A 86 -39.20 -25.66 -20.64
CA ARG A 86 -38.00 -25.02 -21.20
C ARG A 86 -38.04 -23.50 -21.02
N ILE A 87 -39.20 -22.86 -21.22
CA ILE A 87 -39.40 -21.43 -20.95
C ILE A 87 -39.17 -21.12 -19.46
N MET A 88 -39.77 -21.91 -18.56
CA MET A 88 -39.58 -21.74 -17.11
C MET A 88 -38.11 -21.89 -16.70
N ALA A 89 -37.40 -22.89 -17.25
CA ALA A 89 -35.98 -23.08 -17.00
C ALA A 89 -35.14 -21.90 -17.51
N LEU A 90 -35.44 -21.36 -18.70
CA LEU A 90 -34.74 -20.19 -19.25
C LEU A 90 -34.91 -18.96 -18.35
N VAL A 91 -36.13 -18.68 -17.91
CA VAL A 91 -36.40 -17.58 -16.96
C VAL A 91 -35.63 -17.79 -15.66
N MET A 92 -35.69 -19.01 -15.10
CA MET A 92 -35.02 -19.34 -13.84
C MET A 92 -33.49 -19.25 -13.93
N ILE A 93 -32.86 -19.69 -15.03
CA ILE A 93 -31.41 -19.56 -15.24
C ILE A 93 -30.98 -18.10 -15.09
N TRP A 94 -31.70 -17.16 -15.70
CA TRP A 94 -31.34 -15.74 -15.67
C TRP A 94 -31.73 -15.07 -14.36
N VAL A 95 -32.83 -15.45 -13.70
CA VAL A 95 -33.15 -15.00 -12.34
C VAL A 95 -32.04 -15.40 -11.37
N VAL A 96 -31.61 -16.66 -11.41
CA VAL A 96 -30.52 -17.17 -10.56
C VAL A 96 -29.20 -16.47 -10.88
N ALA A 97 -28.87 -16.26 -12.16
CA ALA A 97 -27.68 -15.52 -12.56
C ALA A 97 -27.69 -14.07 -12.05
N TYR A 98 -28.84 -13.39 -12.14
CA TYR A 98 -29.01 -12.03 -11.63
C TYR A 98 -28.79 -11.96 -10.12
N VAL A 99 -29.46 -12.81 -9.33
CA VAL A 99 -29.29 -12.87 -7.87
C VAL A 99 -27.84 -13.18 -7.50
N ALA A 100 -27.20 -14.12 -8.19
CA ALA A 100 -25.79 -14.48 -7.97
C ALA A 100 -24.84 -13.29 -8.21
N ILE A 101 -25.05 -12.53 -9.29
CA ILE A 101 -24.25 -11.33 -9.59
C ILE A 101 -24.47 -10.25 -8.52
N GLN A 102 -25.71 -10.01 -8.10
CA GLN A 102 -26.03 -9.05 -7.05
C GLN A 102 -25.34 -9.41 -5.73
N HIS A 103 -25.35 -10.70 -5.35
CA HIS A 103 -24.67 -11.18 -4.15
C HIS A 103 -23.15 -10.97 -4.21
N LEU A 104 -22.52 -11.27 -5.36
CA LEU A 104 -21.08 -11.01 -5.56
C LEU A 104 -20.75 -9.52 -5.45
N SER A 105 -21.58 -8.64 -6.02
CA SER A 105 -21.37 -7.19 -5.99
C SER A 105 -21.50 -6.59 -4.59
N THR A 106 -22.47 -7.08 -3.81
CA THR A 106 -22.71 -6.63 -2.42
C THR A 106 -21.57 -7.06 -1.51
N GLY A 107 -21.08 -8.29 -1.67
CA GLY A 107 -19.90 -8.77 -0.94
C GLY A 107 -18.66 -7.93 -1.19
N ASP A 108 -18.43 -7.47 -2.42
CA ASP A 108 -17.27 -6.64 -2.74
C ASP A 108 -17.42 -5.19 -2.22
N LYS A 109 -18.63 -4.62 -2.26
CA LYS A 109 -18.91 -3.30 -1.65
C LYS A 109 -18.70 -3.32 -0.14
N LEU A 110 -19.23 -4.32 0.57
CA LEU A 110 -19.05 -4.46 2.01
C LEU A 110 -17.58 -4.63 2.38
N ARG A 111 -16.84 -5.46 1.62
CA ARG A 111 -15.38 -5.59 1.80
C ARG A 111 -14.64 -4.29 1.54
N ALA A 112 -15.09 -3.47 0.60
CA ALA A 112 -14.47 -2.17 0.32
C ALA A 112 -14.73 -1.17 1.46
N VAL A 113 -15.95 -1.13 2.01
CA VAL A 113 -16.28 -0.29 3.18
C VAL A 113 -15.50 -0.75 4.41
N LEU A 114 -15.47 -2.06 4.69
CA LEU A 114 -14.65 -2.64 5.77
C LEU A 114 -13.16 -2.33 5.59
N ARG A 115 -12.64 -2.33 4.35
CA ARG A 115 -11.27 -1.90 4.06
C ARG A 115 -11.05 -0.41 4.34
N LYS A 116 -11.99 0.45 3.95
CA LYS A 116 -11.91 1.90 4.23
C LYS A 116 -11.95 2.20 5.73
N ALA A 117 -12.84 1.55 6.48
CA ALA A 117 -12.87 1.61 7.94
C ALA A 117 -11.56 1.08 8.55
N ALA A 118 -10.96 0.06 7.93
CA ALA A 118 -9.67 -0.50 8.33
C ALA A 118 -8.44 0.34 7.93
N PHE A 119 -8.60 1.56 7.42
CA PHE A 119 -7.47 2.45 7.07
C PHE A 119 -7.33 3.68 7.95
N ARG A 120 -8.27 3.89 8.88
CA ARG A 120 -8.27 5.03 9.79
C ARG A 120 -8.03 4.54 11.22
N ASP A 121 -7.31 5.33 12.00
CA ASP A 121 -7.18 5.13 13.44
C ASP A 121 -8.46 5.62 14.13
N PRO A 122 -9.14 4.79 14.95
CA PRO A 122 -10.44 5.13 15.53
C PRO A 122 -10.38 6.26 16.55
N LEU A 123 -9.22 6.52 17.17
CA LEU A 123 -9.06 7.57 18.18
C LEU A 123 -8.88 8.95 17.53
N THR A 124 -7.99 9.03 16.55
CA THR A 124 -7.53 10.30 15.96
C THR A 124 -8.16 10.61 14.60
N GLY A 125 -8.74 9.62 13.93
CA GLY A 125 -9.24 9.76 12.55
C GLY A 125 -8.13 9.89 11.50
N LEU A 126 -6.86 9.82 11.89
CA LEU A 126 -5.73 9.80 10.95
C LEU A 126 -5.66 8.48 10.19
N PHE A 127 -4.84 8.41 9.15
CA PHE A 127 -4.55 7.13 8.51
C PHE A 127 -3.79 6.21 9.45
N ASN A 128 -4.01 4.89 9.34
CA ASN A 128 -3.21 3.94 10.11
C ASN A 128 -1.94 3.53 9.35
N ARG A 129 -1.04 2.86 10.05
CA ARG A 129 0.21 2.31 9.50
C ARG A 129 0.03 1.55 8.18
N ARG A 130 -1.04 0.76 8.03
CA ARG A 130 -1.31 -0.03 6.83
C ARG A 130 -1.57 0.84 5.61
N TYR A 131 -2.32 1.93 5.78
CA TYR A 131 -2.63 2.85 4.69
C TYR A 131 -1.38 3.61 4.25
N VAL A 132 -0.61 4.15 5.21
CA VAL A 132 0.64 4.89 4.93
C VAL A 132 1.63 4.03 4.14
N PHE A 133 1.80 2.76 4.53
CA PHE A 133 2.64 1.80 3.78
C PHE A 133 2.18 1.60 2.32
N GLY A 134 0.87 1.54 2.11
CA GLY A 134 0.29 1.42 0.77
C GLY A 134 0.61 2.64 -0.11
N ILE A 135 0.51 3.85 0.45
CA ILE A 135 0.85 5.09 -0.28
C ILE A 135 2.35 5.19 -0.53
N PHE A 136 3.18 4.86 0.47
CA PHE A 136 4.63 4.83 0.29
C PHE A 136 5.05 3.97 -0.90
N THR A 137 4.43 2.78 -1.06
CA THR A 137 4.74 1.89 -2.18
C THR A 137 4.47 2.57 -3.53
N ASN A 138 3.44 3.41 -3.61
CA ASN A 138 3.12 4.17 -4.81
C ASN A 138 4.14 5.30 -5.05
N GLU A 139 4.52 6.04 -4.01
CA GLU A 139 5.51 7.12 -4.11
C GLU A 139 6.90 6.60 -4.44
N LEU A 140 7.33 5.47 -3.87
CA LEU A 140 8.58 4.81 -4.24
C LEU A 140 8.60 4.43 -5.73
N ASN A 141 7.49 3.93 -6.26
CA ASN A 141 7.36 3.63 -7.68
C ASN A 141 7.35 4.90 -8.56
N ARG A 142 6.93 6.05 -8.03
CA ARG A 142 7.03 7.34 -8.73
C ARG A 142 8.47 7.84 -8.71
N TYR A 143 9.13 7.84 -7.56
CA TYR A 143 10.55 8.15 -7.43
C TYR A 143 11.42 7.30 -8.37
N ARG A 144 11.18 6.00 -8.47
CA ARG A 144 11.91 5.11 -9.39
C ARG A 144 11.75 5.50 -10.87
N ARG A 145 10.59 6.03 -11.26
CA ARG A 145 10.27 6.38 -12.66
C ARG A 145 10.65 7.81 -13.02
N TYR A 146 10.37 8.76 -12.15
CA TYR A 146 10.44 10.19 -12.43
C TYR A 146 11.53 10.91 -11.62
N LYS A 147 12.14 10.22 -10.65
CA LYS A 147 13.08 10.80 -9.68
C LYS A 147 12.45 11.90 -8.81
N ASP A 148 11.12 11.87 -8.68
CA ASP A 148 10.36 12.71 -7.75
C ASP A 148 10.71 12.36 -6.30
N ARG A 149 11.46 13.26 -5.65
CA ARG A 149 11.83 13.12 -4.22
C ARG A 149 10.60 13.15 -3.34
N PHE A 150 10.62 12.40 -2.26
CA PHE A 150 9.64 12.49 -1.19
C PHE A 150 10.32 12.24 0.15
N SER A 151 9.71 12.75 1.21
CA SER A 151 10.27 12.66 2.56
C SER A 151 9.28 12.03 3.53
N LEU A 152 9.84 11.49 4.60
CA LEU A 152 9.11 10.88 5.70
C LEU A 152 9.47 11.62 7.00
N ILE A 153 8.47 11.93 7.80
CA ILE A 153 8.62 12.43 9.16
C ILE A 153 8.07 11.37 10.10
N LEU A 154 8.90 10.91 11.05
CA LEU A 154 8.46 10.10 12.18
C LEU A 154 8.41 10.99 13.43
N ILE A 155 7.33 10.91 14.17
CA ILE A 155 7.00 11.82 15.27
C ILE A 155 6.66 10.99 16.50
N ASP A 156 7.16 11.40 17.66
CA ASP A 156 6.84 10.79 18.94
C ASP A 156 6.51 11.86 19.97
N ALA A 157 5.43 11.63 20.73
CA ALA A 157 5.03 12.51 21.81
C ALA A 157 5.93 12.31 23.03
N ASP A 158 6.67 13.36 23.39
CA ASP A 158 7.65 13.29 24.46
C ASP A 158 6.99 13.02 25.81
N HIS A 159 7.53 12.03 26.54
CA HIS A 159 7.08 11.69 27.88
C HIS A 159 5.57 11.38 27.97
N PHE A 160 4.95 10.87 26.91
CA PHE A 160 3.51 10.65 26.86
C PHE A 160 2.99 9.70 27.96
N LYS A 161 3.79 8.72 28.38
CA LYS A 161 3.48 7.92 29.58
C LYS A 161 3.18 8.79 30.82
N ARG A 162 3.94 9.87 31.07
CA ARG A 162 3.67 10.79 32.18
C ARG A 162 2.36 11.55 32.03
N VAL A 163 1.93 11.81 30.79
CA VAL A 163 0.62 12.41 30.53
C VAL A 163 -0.49 11.44 30.95
N ASN A 164 -0.38 10.17 30.56
CA ASN A 164 -1.32 9.13 31.00
C ASN A 164 -1.30 8.94 32.52
N ASP A 165 -0.12 8.90 33.14
CA ASP A 165 0.02 8.69 34.58
C ASP A 165 -0.61 9.85 35.38
N ASN A 166 -0.53 11.09 34.88
CA ASN A 166 -1.03 12.29 35.58
C ASN A 166 -2.48 12.65 35.27
N HIS A 167 -3.01 12.29 34.09
CA HIS A 167 -4.33 12.71 33.60
C HIS A 167 -5.23 11.54 33.19
N GLY A 168 -4.79 10.31 33.44
CA GLY A 168 -5.47 9.10 33.00
C GLY A 168 -5.43 8.91 31.48
N HIS A 169 -5.87 7.73 31.04
CA HIS A 169 -5.92 7.41 29.61
C HIS A 169 -6.85 8.35 28.83
N CYS A 170 -7.93 8.84 29.43
CA CYS A 170 -8.82 9.80 28.76
C CYS A 170 -8.13 11.15 28.48
N GLY A 171 -7.31 11.64 29.40
CA GLY A 171 -6.50 12.85 29.20
C GLY A 171 -5.40 12.64 28.14
N GLY A 172 -4.78 11.46 28.13
CA GLY A 172 -3.87 11.06 27.06
C GLY A 172 -4.54 10.99 25.69
N ASP A 173 -5.73 10.40 25.61
CA ASP A 173 -6.53 10.32 24.39
C ASP A 173 -6.88 11.72 23.85
N ALA A 174 -7.23 12.65 24.73
CA ALA A 174 -7.45 14.05 24.38
C ALA A 174 -6.16 14.71 23.83
N ALA A 175 -5.00 14.42 24.44
CA ALA A 175 -3.72 14.91 23.96
C ALA A 175 -3.37 14.36 22.56
N LEU A 176 -3.58 13.07 22.30
CA LEU A 176 -3.35 12.47 20.98
C LEU A 176 -4.23 13.08 19.90
N LYS A 177 -5.50 13.36 20.20
CA LYS A 177 -6.42 14.05 19.27
C LYS A 177 -5.92 15.45 18.93
N LYS A 178 -5.42 16.20 19.93
CA LYS A 178 -4.87 17.53 19.70
C LYS A 178 -3.58 17.51 18.87
N ILE A 179 -2.69 16.54 19.12
CA ILE A 179 -1.49 16.33 18.29
C ILE A 179 -1.89 15.99 16.85
N ALA A 180 -2.86 15.08 16.67
CA ALA A 180 -3.35 14.70 15.35
C ALA A 180 -3.92 15.88 14.55
N ASN A 181 -4.69 16.75 15.21
CA ASN A 181 -5.21 17.97 14.59
C ASN A 181 -4.07 18.92 14.19
N ALA A 182 -3.11 19.17 15.08
CA ALA A 182 -1.97 20.03 14.80
C ALA A 182 -1.12 19.50 13.62
N CYS A 183 -0.91 18.18 13.53
CA CYS A 183 -0.26 17.56 12.37
C CYS A 183 -1.04 17.81 11.08
N THR A 184 -2.37 17.66 11.11
CA THR A 184 -3.23 17.81 9.93
C THR A 184 -3.30 19.25 9.45
N GLU A 185 -3.43 20.22 10.36
CA GLU A 185 -3.48 21.65 10.05
C GLU A 185 -2.13 22.20 9.56
N SER A 186 -1.03 21.50 9.85
CA SER A 186 0.32 21.92 9.49
C SER A 186 0.78 21.41 8.12
N VAL A 187 0.02 20.54 7.46
CA VAL A 187 0.41 19.93 6.17
C VAL A 187 -0.55 20.31 5.04
N ARG A 188 -0.19 19.97 3.80
CA ARG A 188 -1.03 20.18 2.61
C ARG A 188 -2.00 19.02 2.42
N ASP A 189 -3.07 19.21 1.65
CA ASP A 189 -4.04 18.16 1.32
C ASP A 189 -3.42 16.93 0.61
N SER A 190 -2.30 17.13 -0.09
CA SER A 190 -1.55 16.06 -0.76
C SER A 190 -0.76 15.18 0.19
N ASP A 191 -0.51 15.65 1.42
CA ASP A 191 0.37 15.00 2.38
C ASP A 191 -0.42 13.96 3.18
N ILE A 192 0.28 12.90 3.61
CA ILE A 192 -0.37 11.76 4.25
C ILE A 192 0.02 11.71 5.71
N VAL A 193 -0.92 12.06 6.58
CA VAL A 193 -0.76 12.02 8.04
C VAL A 193 -1.35 10.73 8.59
N GLY A 194 -0.56 9.98 9.33
CA GLY A 194 -0.98 8.75 9.96
C GLY A 194 -0.55 8.62 11.41
N ARG A 195 -1.30 7.82 12.18
CA ARG A 195 -0.88 7.31 13.49
C ARG A 195 -0.23 5.94 13.28
N PHE A 196 1.06 5.87 13.63
CA PHE A 196 1.89 4.70 13.37
C PHE A 196 1.83 3.68 14.51
N GLY A 197 1.75 4.18 15.74
CA GLY A 197 1.74 3.42 16.99
C GLY A 197 1.04 4.21 18.12
N GLY A 198 1.14 3.75 19.36
CA GLY A 198 0.43 4.32 20.51
C GLY A 198 0.53 5.86 20.59
N GLU A 199 1.75 6.37 20.71
CA GLU A 199 2.06 7.82 20.77
C GLU A 199 2.89 8.30 19.57
N GLU A 200 2.97 7.48 18.53
CA GLU A 200 3.81 7.68 17.36
C GLU A 200 2.97 8.07 16.13
N PHE A 201 3.39 9.11 15.42
CA PHE A 201 2.79 9.59 14.19
C PHE A 201 3.79 9.54 13.05
N ILE A 202 3.28 9.45 11.83
CA ILE A 202 4.07 9.38 10.61
C ILE A 202 3.46 10.30 9.57
N ILE A 203 4.30 11.04 8.86
CA ILE A 203 3.86 11.91 7.77
C ILE A 203 4.70 11.61 6.53
N LEU A 204 4.03 11.29 5.43
CA LEU A 204 4.64 11.13 4.12
C LEU A 204 4.37 12.39 3.30
N LEU A 205 5.44 12.99 2.79
CA LEU A 205 5.43 14.25 2.05
C LEU A 205 5.90 14.00 0.60
N PRO A 206 4.97 13.75 -0.35
CA PRO A 206 5.31 13.63 -1.76
C PRO A 206 5.98 14.91 -2.29
N ASN A 207 6.86 14.79 -3.28
CA ASN A 207 7.51 15.93 -3.96
C ASN A 207 8.23 16.91 -3.02
N THR A 208 8.75 16.42 -1.89
CA THR A 208 9.29 17.26 -0.81
C THR A 208 10.69 16.79 -0.43
N SER A 209 11.65 17.73 -0.38
CA SER A 209 13.02 17.47 0.05
C SER A 209 13.14 17.32 1.57
N ALA A 210 14.26 16.81 2.06
CA ALA A 210 14.56 16.72 3.50
C ALA A 210 14.52 18.10 4.18
N SER A 211 15.03 19.14 3.51
CA SER A 211 15.04 20.51 4.04
C SER A 211 13.61 21.03 4.19
N ASP A 212 12.79 20.93 3.14
CA ASP A 212 11.39 21.38 3.18
C ASP A 212 10.58 20.56 4.19
N ALA A 213 10.87 19.27 4.31
CA ALA A 213 10.24 18.40 5.30
C ALA A 213 10.65 18.77 6.74
N ALA A 214 11.88 19.24 6.96
CA ALA A 214 12.31 19.77 8.25
C ALA A 214 11.52 21.03 8.64
N ASP A 215 11.21 21.91 7.69
CA ASP A 215 10.37 23.09 7.94
C ASP A 215 8.93 22.70 8.31
N VAL A 216 8.37 21.68 7.65
CA VAL A 216 7.06 21.11 8.02
C VAL A 216 7.11 20.52 9.44
N ALA A 217 8.14 19.73 9.74
CA ALA A 217 8.34 19.13 11.06
C ALA A 217 8.45 20.21 12.16
N GLU A 218 9.21 21.27 11.91
CA GLU A 218 9.40 22.35 12.88
C GLU A 218 8.13 23.18 13.11
N ARG A 219 7.32 23.36 12.05
CA ARG A 219 5.98 23.95 12.16
C ARG A 219 5.07 23.10 13.06
N ILE A 220 5.03 21.79 12.85
CA ILE A 220 4.25 20.86 13.69
C ILE A 220 4.72 20.91 15.14
N ARG A 221 6.04 20.83 15.35
CA ARG A 221 6.66 20.86 16.68
C ARG A 221 6.28 22.12 17.44
N SER A 222 6.41 23.28 16.79
CA SER A 222 6.07 24.58 17.35
C SER A 222 4.58 24.72 17.63
N ALA A 223 3.72 24.24 16.71
CA ALA A 223 2.28 24.24 16.91
C ALA A 223 1.90 23.43 18.16
N VAL A 224 2.44 22.21 18.32
CA VAL A 224 2.14 21.37 19.49
C VAL A 224 2.72 21.92 20.79
N GLN A 225 3.93 22.47 20.76
CA GLN A 225 4.52 23.09 21.95
C GLN A 225 3.67 24.26 22.48
N ASN A 226 3.03 25.00 21.58
CA ASN A 226 2.19 26.14 21.90
C ASN A 226 0.71 25.77 22.13
N LEU A 227 0.33 24.49 22.05
CA LEU A 227 -1.05 24.07 22.30
C LEU A 227 -1.47 24.37 23.74
N GLU A 228 -2.63 25.00 23.87
CA GLU A 228 -3.35 25.09 25.13
C GLU A 228 -4.33 23.92 25.23
N LEU A 229 -3.92 22.90 25.98
CA LEU A 229 -4.77 21.76 26.32
C LEU A 229 -5.10 21.81 27.81
N ILE A 230 -6.38 22.03 28.12
CA ILE A 230 -6.91 21.95 29.48
C ILE A 230 -7.78 20.69 29.56
N TRP A 231 -7.48 19.82 30.52
CA TRP A 231 -8.25 18.61 30.82
C TRP A 231 -8.58 18.59 32.32
N GLU A 232 -9.86 18.52 32.65
CA GLU A 232 -10.35 18.53 34.05
C GLU A 232 -9.76 19.69 34.88
N GLY A 233 -9.69 20.88 34.28
CA GLY A 233 -9.16 22.09 34.92
C GLY A 233 -7.64 22.15 35.07
N ARG A 234 -6.89 21.14 34.58
CA ARG A 234 -5.43 21.12 34.61
C ARG A 234 -4.85 21.27 33.20
N ARG A 235 -3.78 22.05 33.07
CA ARG A 235 -3.07 22.23 31.80
C ARG A 235 -2.15 21.05 31.51
N ILE A 236 -2.29 20.45 30.33
CA ILE A 236 -1.39 19.44 29.79
C ILE A 236 -0.37 20.13 28.89
N ARG A 237 0.92 19.95 29.15
CA ARG A 237 2.00 20.43 28.28
C ARG A 237 2.48 19.28 27.40
N LEU A 238 2.59 19.53 26.10
CA LEU A 238 3.01 18.56 25.11
C LEU A 238 4.26 19.07 24.40
N SER A 239 5.15 18.15 24.04
CA SER A 239 6.24 18.41 23.10
C SER A 239 6.45 17.18 22.23
N LEU A 240 7.08 17.38 21.07
CA LEU A 240 7.32 16.33 20.10
C LEU A 240 8.81 16.21 19.79
N SER A 241 9.29 14.99 19.66
CA SER A 241 10.54 14.69 18.97
C SER A 241 10.22 14.23 17.55
N LEU A 242 10.98 14.71 16.55
CA LEU A 242 10.73 14.42 15.14
C LEU A 242 12.02 13.98 14.44
N GLY A 243 11.92 12.93 13.65
CA GLY A 243 12.97 12.45 12.76
C GLY A 243 12.54 12.55 11.30
N VAL A 244 13.35 13.21 10.47
CA VAL A 244 13.07 13.43 9.03
C VAL A 244 14.01 12.59 8.19
N ALA A 245 13.52 11.96 7.14
CA ALA A 245 14.35 11.29 6.14
C ALA A 245 13.80 11.50 4.73
N GLU A 246 14.67 11.84 3.78
CA GLU A 246 14.32 11.91 2.35
C GLU A 246 14.66 10.58 1.66
N VAL A 247 13.86 10.21 0.66
CA VAL A 247 14.15 9.07 -0.21
C VAL A 247 15.48 9.31 -0.95
N GLY A 248 16.43 8.38 -0.83
CA GLY A 248 17.78 8.53 -1.38
C GLY A 248 18.26 7.30 -2.15
N ALA A 249 19.49 7.34 -2.67
CA ALA A 249 20.10 6.30 -3.51
C ALA A 249 20.34 4.94 -2.80
N GLY A 250 20.06 4.83 -1.49
CA GLY A 250 20.19 3.60 -0.71
C GLY A 250 18.95 3.19 0.08
N ALA A 251 17.83 3.90 -0.05
CA ALA A 251 16.56 3.53 0.60
C ALA A 251 15.65 2.89 -0.46
N ASP A 252 15.84 1.58 -0.68
CA ASP A 252 15.09 0.82 -1.69
C ASP A 252 13.75 0.29 -1.19
N THR A 253 13.52 0.38 0.12
CA THR A 253 12.33 -0.14 0.78
C THR A 253 11.77 0.83 1.81
N PHE A 254 10.53 0.57 2.24
CA PHE A 254 9.89 1.31 3.32
C PHE A 254 10.69 1.23 4.61
N ASP A 255 11.21 0.04 4.92
CA ASP A 255 11.91 -0.21 6.17
C ASP A 255 13.24 0.56 6.21
N ASP A 256 13.93 0.76 5.08
CA ASP A 256 15.15 1.55 5.02
C ASP A 256 14.88 3.03 5.33
N LEU A 257 13.88 3.63 4.68
CA LEU A 257 13.52 5.03 4.91
C LEU A 257 12.97 5.24 6.33
N LEU A 258 12.13 4.32 6.80
CA LEU A 258 11.61 4.34 8.16
C LEU A 258 12.74 4.24 9.19
N LYS A 259 13.72 3.36 8.97
CA LYS A 259 14.89 3.19 9.84
C LYS A 259 15.76 4.46 9.86
N ALA A 260 15.92 5.14 8.73
CA ALA A 260 16.61 6.42 8.68
C ALA A 260 15.89 7.50 9.51
N ALA A 261 14.57 7.60 9.38
CA ALA A 261 13.75 8.52 10.17
C ALA A 261 13.75 8.16 11.66
N ASP A 262 13.70 6.87 12.01
CA ASP A 262 13.77 6.38 13.39
C ASP A 262 15.11 6.70 14.05
N ASN A 263 16.23 6.52 13.35
CA ASN A 263 17.55 6.91 13.84
C ASN A 263 17.64 8.43 14.12
N ALA A 264 17.04 9.24 13.24
CA ALA A 264 16.97 10.69 13.43
C ALA A 264 16.08 11.05 14.64
N LEU A 265 14.92 10.40 14.79
CA LEU A 265 14.01 10.57 15.92
C LEU A 265 14.67 10.16 17.25
N TYR A 266 15.39 9.03 17.26
CA TYR A 266 16.17 8.59 18.39
C TYR A 266 17.23 9.61 18.79
N THR A 267 17.90 10.22 17.80
CA THR A 267 18.86 11.31 18.01
C THR A 267 18.18 12.54 18.60
N ALA A 268 16.97 12.90 18.13
CA ALA A 268 16.17 13.98 18.71
C ALA A 268 15.87 13.72 20.19
N LYS A 269 15.43 12.50 20.54
CA LYS A 269 15.18 12.08 21.92
C LYS A 269 16.44 12.14 22.80
N LYS A 270 17.58 11.67 22.28
CA LYS A 270 18.88 11.70 22.98
C LYS A 270 19.41 13.10 23.23
N ARG A 271 19.22 14.02 22.28
CA ARG A 271 19.73 15.39 22.38
C ARG A 271 18.86 16.29 23.27
N GLY A 272 17.86 15.76 23.95
CA GLY A 272 17.03 16.50 24.91
C GLY A 272 15.59 16.72 24.47
N ARG A 273 15.09 15.96 23.48
CA ARG A 273 13.70 15.99 23.01
C ARG A 273 13.27 17.37 22.47
N ASN A 274 11.97 17.54 22.19
CA ASN A 274 11.37 18.76 21.68
C ASN A 274 12.14 19.37 20.51
N ARG A 275 12.47 18.55 19.49
CA ARG A 275 13.28 18.97 18.35
C ARG A 275 13.08 18.09 17.13
N THR A 276 13.47 18.66 15.99
CA THR A 276 13.57 17.98 14.70
C THR A 276 15.03 17.62 14.43
N VAL A 277 15.27 16.42 13.87
CA VAL A 277 16.58 16.00 13.36
C VAL A 277 16.39 15.40 11.97
N VAL A 278 17.25 15.76 11.01
CA VAL A 278 17.25 15.17 9.67
C VAL A 278 18.27 14.02 9.60
N ALA A 279 17.88 12.91 8.99
CA ALA A 279 18.74 11.76 8.76
C ALA A 279 19.92 12.17 7.87
N GLY A 280 21.14 11.83 8.30
CA GLY A 280 22.37 12.20 7.59
C GLY A 280 23.03 13.50 8.05
N GLU A 281 22.41 14.31 8.92
CA GLU A 281 23.02 15.56 9.44
C GLU A 281 24.11 15.35 10.51
N THR A 282 24.47 14.12 10.85
CA THR A 282 25.55 13.85 11.81
C THR A 282 26.93 13.77 11.14
N HIS A 283 27.58 14.93 10.91
CA HIS A 283 29.04 15.10 11.19
C HIS A 283 29.65 16.51 11.06
N LEU A 284 28.90 17.60 10.85
CA LEU A 284 29.53 18.91 10.58
C LEU A 284 29.80 19.81 11.80
N GLU A 285 29.10 19.65 12.93
CA GLU A 285 29.27 20.56 14.07
C GLU A 285 30.51 20.28 14.95
N ALA A 286 31.13 19.09 14.84
CA ALA A 286 32.31 18.72 15.64
C ALA A 286 33.66 19.07 14.98
N ARG A 287 33.69 19.54 13.72
CA ARG A 287 34.94 19.87 13.00
C ARG A 287 35.14 21.37 12.72
N GLY A 288 34.18 22.24 13.06
CA GLY A 288 34.21 23.65 12.66
C GLY A 288 34.68 24.67 13.70
N LYS A 289 35.17 24.27 14.89
CA LYS A 289 35.45 25.21 16.00
C LYS A 289 36.86 25.18 16.58
N HIS A 290 37.84 24.54 15.93
CA HIS A 290 39.21 24.51 16.46
C HIS A 290 40.33 24.97 15.53
N ASP A 291 40.03 25.61 14.41
CA ASP A 291 41.08 26.23 13.60
C ASP A 291 40.77 27.69 13.28
N ARG A 292 41.15 28.56 14.22
CA ARG A 292 41.37 29.98 13.96
C ARG A 292 42.75 30.37 14.50
N GLY A 293 43.72 30.45 13.59
CA GLY A 293 44.92 31.28 13.74
C GLY A 293 46.02 30.93 12.74
N PRO A 294 46.86 31.88 12.30
CA PRO A 294 46.59 33.26 11.94
C PRO A 294 46.88 33.55 10.46
N ARG A 295 46.31 34.64 9.95
CA ARG A 295 46.69 35.27 8.67
C ARG A 295 48.19 35.57 8.63
N LEU A 296 48.86 35.18 7.55
CA LEU A 296 50.04 35.89 7.05
C LEU A 296 49.81 36.28 5.59
N ALA A 297 49.87 37.58 5.34
CA ALA A 297 50.00 38.18 4.02
C ALA A 297 51.44 38.00 3.50
N LEU A 298 51.59 38.07 2.18
CA LEU A 298 52.75 38.46 1.33
C LEU A 298 52.73 37.60 0.06
N ALA A 299 52.26 38.13 -1.07
CA ALA A 299 53.05 38.91 -2.04
C ALA A 299 53.84 38.04 -3.04
N ASN A 300 53.32 38.02 -4.27
CA ASN A 300 54.04 38.22 -5.54
C ASN A 300 55.33 37.42 -5.83
N ARG A 301 55.33 36.62 -6.90
CA ARG A 301 56.17 36.80 -8.10
C ARG A 301 56.02 35.67 -9.12
N ASP A 302 56.02 36.08 -10.38
CA ASP A 302 56.12 35.31 -11.62
C ASP A 302 57.40 34.47 -11.74
N ILE A 303 57.41 33.48 -12.67
CA ILE A 303 58.42 33.21 -13.72
C ILE A 303 58.30 31.75 -14.25
N VAL A 304 57.71 31.61 -15.45
CA VAL A 304 58.20 31.03 -16.73
C VAL A 304 59.26 29.88 -16.78
N ARG A 305 59.02 28.95 -17.75
CA ARG A 305 59.92 28.09 -18.61
C ARG A 305 60.08 26.58 -18.25
N THR A 306 59.58 25.65 -19.11
CA THR A 306 60.27 24.83 -20.18
C THR A 306 61.29 23.81 -19.63
N SER A 307 61.52 22.59 -20.10
CA SER A 307 61.39 21.93 -21.42
C SER A 307 61.53 20.38 -21.25
N GLU A 308 61.26 19.66 -22.36
CA GLU A 308 61.94 18.42 -22.84
C GLU A 308 61.78 17.11 -22.04
N ASP A 309 61.10 16.11 -22.61
CA ASP A 309 61.60 15.08 -23.56
C ASP A 309 62.47 14.03 -22.86
N ASP A 310 61.93 12.82 -22.68
CA ASP A 310 62.59 11.60 -23.17
C ASP A 310 61.67 10.37 -23.07
N ARG A 311 61.42 9.75 -24.22
CA ARG A 311 61.07 8.33 -24.40
C ARG A 311 62.27 7.73 -25.13
N PRO A 312 62.67 6.46 -24.92
CA PRO A 312 62.00 5.39 -25.67
C PRO A 312 62.01 3.97 -25.07
N ALA A 313 61.12 3.13 -25.64
CA ALA A 313 61.27 1.71 -26.05
C ALA A 313 61.73 0.65 -25.01
N ALA A 314 61.36 -0.62 -25.03
CA ALA A 314 60.40 -1.49 -25.71
C ALA A 314 60.63 -2.91 -25.12
N ALA A 315 59.76 -3.88 -25.49
CA ALA A 315 60.01 -5.33 -25.47
C ALA A 315 59.98 -6.04 -24.08
N THR A 316 59.41 -7.24 -23.85
CA THR A 316 58.49 -8.14 -24.57
C THR A 316 58.06 -9.24 -23.56
N LEU A 317 56.95 -9.94 -23.86
CA LEU A 317 56.66 -11.35 -23.55
C LEU A 317 56.41 -11.82 -22.10
N GLY A 318 55.24 -12.44 -21.90
CA GLY A 318 55.13 -13.66 -21.09
C GLY A 318 53.84 -13.84 -20.28
N GLY A 319 53.03 -14.84 -20.66
CA GLY A 319 52.40 -15.71 -19.67
C GLY A 319 50.88 -15.58 -19.43
N LYS A 320 50.10 -16.39 -20.16
CA LYS A 320 48.76 -16.87 -19.78
C LYS A 320 48.80 -17.62 -18.43
N VAL A 321 47.78 -17.44 -17.57
CA VAL A 321 47.02 -18.54 -16.92
C VAL A 321 45.60 -18.04 -16.61
N LEU A 322 44.61 -18.63 -17.29
CA LEU A 322 43.21 -18.68 -16.86
C LEU A 322 43.08 -19.82 -15.83
N CYS A 323 42.35 -19.60 -14.74
CA CYS A 323 41.70 -20.69 -14.03
C CYS A 323 40.33 -20.23 -13.54
N SER A 324 39.30 -20.87 -14.10
CA SER A 324 37.89 -20.81 -13.74
C SER A 324 37.57 -21.99 -12.83
N ARG A 325 36.73 -21.79 -11.81
CA ARG A 325 35.78 -22.74 -11.17
C ARG A 325 35.18 -22.00 -9.97
N GLU A 326 33.90 -21.61 -9.94
CA GLU A 326 32.71 -22.45 -9.80
C GLU A 326 32.86 -23.56 -8.76
N THR A 327 32.39 -23.25 -7.54
CA THR A 327 31.30 -23.94 -6.82
C THR A 327 30.60 -22.92 -5.93
#